data_AF-A0A6B2G4Q8-F1
#
_entry.id   AF-A0A6B2G4Q8-F1
#
_cell.length_a   1.000
_cell.length_b   1.000
_cell.length_c   1.000
_cell.angle_alpha   90.00
_cell.angle_beta   90.00
_cell.angle_gamma   90.00
#
_symmetry.space_group_name_H-M   'P 1'
#
loop_
_entity.id
_entity.type
_entity.pdbx_description
1 polymer ?
#
loop_
_entity_poly.entity_id
_entity_poly.type
_entity_poly.pdbx_seq_one_letter_code
_entity_poly.pdbx_strand_id
1 'polypeptide(L)'
;MLFEEIICEERIFSKDDSEKFPGFGFSHSPFADVVRPFYSHWLSFVTQKSFKWCDYYDCKTAVNRAESRAMERENKPIRDNAKKQYNKNMRALVLYIKKRDPRILQMKQ
;
A
#
# COMPACT_ATOMS: atom_id res chain seq x y z
N MET A 1 -1.12 15.25 -5.11
CA MET A 1 -1.17 15.12 -3.64
C MET A 1 -0.74 13.72 -3.27
N LEU A 2 -0.10 13.50 -2.11
CA LEU A 2 0.55 12.23 -1.71
C LEU A 2 -0.27 10.96 -2.02
N PHE A 3 -1.55 10.91 -1.64
CA PHE A 3 -2.38 9.72 -1.87
C PHE A 3 -2.67 9.46 -3.35
N GLU A 4 -2.79 10.50 -4.18
CA GLU A 4 -2.97 10.35 -5.63
C GLU A 4 -1.72 9.76 -6.29
N GLU A 5 -0.54 10.17 -5.83
CA GLU A 5 0.73 9.62 -6.29
C GLU A 5 0.84 8.13 -5.93
N ILE A 6 0.51 7.77 -4.68
CA ILE A 6 0.47 6.36 -4.24
C ILE A 6 -0.54 5.57 -5.08
N ILE A 7 -1.72 6.12 -5.37
CA ILE A 7 -2.73 5.46 -6.22
C ILE A 7 -2.17 5.20 -7.63
N CYS A 8 -1.54 6.20 -8.25
CA CYS A 8 -0.91 6.05 -9.56
C CYS A 8 0.14 4.93 -9.54
N GLU A 9 0.99 4.91 -8.52
CA GLU A 9 2.00 3.86 -8.39
C GLU A 9 1.39 2.47 -8.17
N GLU A 10 0.36 2.34 -7.34
CA GLU A 10 -0.30 1.06 -7.07
C GLU A 10 -1.03 0.53 -8.31
N ARG A 11 -1.61 1.40 -9.13
CA ARG A 11 -2.26 1.03 -10.40
C ARG A 11 -1.32 0.36 -11.39
N ILE A 12 -0.03 0.70 -11.40
CA ILE A 12 0.98 0.04 -12.25
C ILE A 12 1.09 -1.45 -11.92
N PHE A 13 0.87 -1.82 -10.66
CA PHE A 13 0.97 -3.20 -10.18
C PHE A 13 -0.38 -3.89 -9.97
N SER A 14 -1.48 -3.15 -10.03
CA SER A 14 -2.82 -3.73 -9.95
C SER A 14 -3.09 -4.60 -11.17
N LYS A 15 -3.73 -5.74 -10.93
CA LYS A 15 -4.28 -6.60 -12.00
C LYS A 15 -5.76 -6.30 -12.27
N ASP A 16 -6.36 -5.49 -11.41
CA ASP A 16 -7.77 -5.16 -11.42
C ASP A 16 -7.94 -3.65 -11.53
N ASP A 17 -8.32 -3.20 -12.71
CA ASP A 17 -8.61 -1.79 -12.99
C ASP A 17 -9.92 -1.32 -12.34
N SER A 18 -10.72 -2.25 -11.78
CA SER A 18 -11.97 -1.92 -11.10
C SER A 18 -11.77 -1.47 -9.64
N GLU A 19 -10.57 -1.66 -9.07
CA GLU A 19 -10.27 -1.24 -7.70
C GLU A 19 -10.33 0.29 -7.57
N LYS A 20 -11.39 0.77 -6.92
CA LYS A 20 -11.60 2.20 -6.68
C LYS A 20 -10.89 2.62 -5.40
N PHE A 21 -9.82 3.38 -5.56
CA PHE A 21 -9.15 4.04 -4.45
C PHE A 21 -9.86 5.36 -4.11
N PRO A 22 -10.40 5.53 -2.88
CA PRO A 22 -10.95 6.80 -2.45
C PRO A 22 -9.82 7.81 -2.25
N GLY A 23 -9.97 8.99 -2.86
CA GLY A 23 -9.09 10.13 -2.65
C GLY A 23 -9.31 10.78 -1.28
N PHE A 24 -8.34 11.59 -0.84
CA PHE A 24 -8.39 12.27 0.46
C PHE A 24 -9.48 13.37 0.55
N GLY A 25 -9.88 13.89 -0.61
CA GLY A 25 -10.83 15.01 -0.71
C GLY A 25 -10.24 16.36 -0.31
N PHE A 26 -11.13 17.29 0.04
CA PHE A 26 -10.85 18.68 0.40
C PHE A 26 -11.27 18.98 1.84
N SER A 27 -10.97 20.20 2.30
CA SER A 27 -11.29 20.67 3.66
C SER A 27 -12.78 20.63 3.99
N HIS A 28 -13.66 20.90 3.02
CA HIS A 28 -15.11 20.90 3.17
C HIS A 28 -15.79 19.61 2.65
N SER A 29 -15.01 18.55 2.39
CA SER A 29 -15.59 17.31 1.87
C SER A 29 -16.53 16.66 2.89
N PRO A 30 -17.70 16.14 2.43
CA PRO A 30 -18.67 15.53 3.31
C PRO A 30 -18.10 14.28 3.97
N PHE A 31 -18.35 14.14 5.28
CA PHE A 31 -17.75 13.04 6.02
C PHE A 31 -18.24 11.67 5.56
N ALA A 32 -19.56 11.50 5.39
CA ALA A 32 -20.17 10.22 5.11
C ALA A 32 -19.71 9.60 3.78
N ASP A 33 -19.47 10.45 2.77
CA ASP A 33 -19.26 10.06 1.38
C ASP A 33 -17.80 10.13 0.94
N VAL A 34 -16.97 10.95 1.60
CA VAL A 34 -15.56 11.13 1.22
C VAL A 34 -14.63 10.75 2.37
N VAL A 35 -14.76 11.40 3.52
CA VAL A 35 -13.78 11.24 4.61
C VAL A 35 -13.82 9.84 5.23
N ARG A 36 -15.02 9.33 5.52
CA ARG A 36 -15.21 8.00 6.12
C ARG A 36 -14.77 6.88 5.15
N PRO A 37 -15.19 6.85 3.87
CA PRO A 37 -14.69 5.87 2.91
C PRO A 37 -13.18 5.92 2.72
N PHE A 38 -12.59 7.13 2.66
CA PHE A 38 -11.14 7.31 2.62
C PHE A 38 -10.45 6.58 3.77
N TYR A 39 -10.78 6.92 5.03
CA TYR A 39 -10.10 6.29 6.16
C TYR A 39 -10.42 4.80 6.28
N SER A 40 -11.61 4.36 5.90
CA SER A 40 -11.96 2.94 5.88
C SER A 40 -11.03 2.15 4.96
N HIS A 41 -10.88 2.60 3.72
CA HIS A 41 -10.03 1.94 2.73
C HIS A 41 -8.54 2.00 3.13
N TRP A 42 -8.04 3.20 3.46
CA TRP A 42 -6.61 3.42 3.69
C TRP A 42 -6.09 2.81 5.00
N LEU A 43 -6.95 2.57 5.99
CA LEU A 43 -6.57 1.82 7.20
C LEU A 43 -6.49 0.31 6.95
N SER A 44 -7.25 -0.23 5.99
CA SER A 44 -7.17 -1.62 5.56
C SER A 44 -6.20 -1.85 4.40
N PHE A 45 -5.64 -0.79 3.81
CA PHE A 45 -4.82 -0.82 2.60
C PHE A 45 -3.74 -1.92 2.60
N VAL A 46 -3.61 -2.59 1.45
CA VAL A 46 -2.56 -3.57 1.15
C VAL A 46 -2.01 -3.25 -0.22
N THR A 47 -0.70 -3.04 -0.31
CA THR A 47 -0.03 -2.78 -1.60
C THR A 47 -0.08 -3.98 -2.54
N GLN A 48 -0.23 -3.69 -3.84
CA GLN A 48 -0.09 -4.64 -4.94
C GLN A 48 1.34 -4.72 -5.48
N LYS A 49 2.23 -3.82 -5.04
CA LYS A 49 3.65 -3.86 -5.40
C LYS A 49 4.27 -5.23 -5.10
N SER A 50 5.13 -5.67 -6.02
CA SER A 50 5.74 -7.00 -5.97
C SER A 50 6.98 -7.09 -5.07
N PHE A 51 7.66 -5.96 -4.80
CA PHE A 51 8.93 -5.88 -4.08
C PHE A 51 10.07 -6.72 -4.67
N LYS A 52 9.98 -7.12 -5.95
CA LYS A 52 11.05 -7.88 -6.63
C LYS A 52 12.39 -7.15 -6.68
N TRP A 53 12.41 -5.83 -6.62
CA TRP A 53 13.65 -5.05 -6.53
C TRP A 53 14.39 -5.24 -5.20
N CYS A 54 13.77 -5.90 -4.21
CA CYS A 54 14.40 -6.29 -2.96
C CYS A 54 15.05 -7.69 -3.03
N ASP A 55 14.92 -8.41 -4.15
CA ASP A 55 15.51 -9.74 -4.30
C ASP A 55 17.03 -9.67 -4.17
N TYR A 56 17.60 -10.56 -3.35
CA TYR A 56 19.06 -10.65 -3.17
C TYR A 56 19.69 -11.48 -4.29
N TYR A 57 19.01 -12.54 -4.72
CA TYR A 57 19.45 -13.39 -5.84
C TYR A 57 18.67 -13.05 -7.11
N ASP A 58 19.35 -12.92 -8.25
CA ASP A 58 18.67 -12.92 -9.55
C ASP A 58 18.38 -14.36 -9.99
N CYS A 59 17.12 -14.79 -9.86
CA CYS A 59 16.70 -16.13 -10.24
C CYS A 59 16.95 -16.47 -11.73
N LYS A 60 17.23 -15.48 -12.59
CA LYS A 60 17.58 -15.67 -14.00
C LYS A 60 19.00 -16.19 -14.21
N THR A 61 19.90 -15.99 -13.23
CA THR A 61 21.29 -16.46 -13.32
C THR A 61 21.45 -17.92 -12.87
N ALA A 62 20.37 -18.57 -12.43
CA ALA A 62 20.39 -19.95 -11.98
C ALA A 62 20.79 -20.92 -13.10
N VAL A 63 21.68 -21.86 -12.80
CA VAL A 63 22.18 -22.88 -13.73
C VAL A 63 21.13 -23.97 -13.98
N ASN A 64 20.24 -24.21 -13.01
CA ASN A 64 19.17 -25.19 -13.14
C ASN A 64 17.92 -24.83 -12.34
N ARG A 65 16.84 -25.61 -12.56
CA ARG A 65 15.54 -25.39 -11.88
C ARG A 65 15.61 -25.57 -10.36
N ALA A 66 16.50 -26.41 -9.83
CA ALA A 66 16.61 -26.62 -8.39
C ALA A 66 17.24 -25.40 -7.71
N GLU A 67 18.27 -24.83 -8.32
CA GLU A 67 18.92 -23.61 -7.87
C GLU A 67 17.98 -22.40 -7.94
N SER A 68 17.27 -22.21 -9.07
CA SER A 68 16.29 -21.12 -9.20
C SER A 68 15.20 -21.19 -8.12
N ARG A 69 14.76 -22.39 -7.75
CA ARG A 69 13.81 -22.60 -6.64
C ARG A 69 14.41 -22.31 -5.26
N ALA A 70 15.69 -22.59 -5.06
CA ALA A 70 16.39 -22.26 -3.83
C ALA A 70 16.53 -20.74 -3.68
N MET A 71 16.97 -20.05 -4.73
CA MET A 71 17.04 -18.58 -4.80
C MET A 71 15.67 -17.94 -4.50
N GLU A 72 14.61 -18.43 -5.13
CA GLU A 72 13.25 -17.91 -4.91
C GLU A 72 12.75 -18.15 -3.48
N ARG A 73 13.14 -19.27 -2.85
CA ARG A 73 12.83 -19.56 -1.45
C ARG A 73 13.49 -18.58 -0.49
N GLU A 74 14.69 -18.09 -0.83
CA GLU A 74 15.41 -17.10 -0.03
C GLU A 74 14.94 -15.66 -0.31
N ASN A 75 14.57 -15.35 -1.55
CA ASN A 75 14.03 -14.04 -1.91
C ASN A 75 12.62 -13.80 -1.35
N LYS A 76 11.76 -14.83 -1.31
CA LYS A 76 10.38 -14.72 -0.84
C LYS A 76 10.25 -14.05 0.55
N PRO A 77 10.95 -14.49 1.62
CA PRO A 77 10.85 -13.85 2.93
C PRO A 77 11.34 -12.39 2.94
N ILE A 78 12.33 -12.05 2.10
CA ILE A 78 12.83 -10.67 1.97
C ILE A 78 11.71 -9.76 1.43
N ARG A 79 11.06 -10.18 0.33
CA ARG A 79 9.93 -9.45 -0.25
C ARG A 79 8.73 -9.39 0.69
N ASP A 80 8.39 -10.50 1.33
CA ASP A 80 7.27 -10.56 2.27
C ASP A 80 7.50 -9.62 3.46
N ASN A 81 8.73 -9.53 3.97
CA ASN A 81 9.09 -8.58 5.04
C ASN A 81 9.03 -7.12 4.56
N ALA A 82 9.57 -6.82 3.37
CA ALA A 82 9.51 -5.48 2.78
C ALA A 82 8.05 -5.02 2.57
N LYS A 83 7.20 -5.91 2.02
CA LYS A 83 5.77 -5.68 1.85
C LYS A 83 5.04 -5.48 3.18
N LYS A 84 5.35 -6.29 4.20
CA LYS A 84 4.80 -6.14 5.55
C LYS A 84 5.15 -4.77 6.16
N GLN A 85 6.42 -4.35 6.03
CA GLN A 85 6.87 -3.07 6.56
C GLN A 85 6.23 -1.89 5.83
N TYR A 86 6.11 -1.94 4.50
CA TYR A 86 5.43 -0.92 3.71
C TYR A 86 3.96 -0.75 4.15
N ASN A 87 3.22 -1.86 4.24
CA ASN A 87 1.82 -1.81 4.69
C ASN A 87 1.69 -1.29 6.12
N LYS A 88 2.61 -1.65 7.02
CA LYS A 88 2.65 -1.12 8.39
C LYS A 88 2.88 0.39 8.39
N ASN A 89 3.82 0.88 7.60
CA ASN A 89 4.13 2.31 7.47
C ASN A 89 2.94 3.08 6.89
N MET A 90 2.29 2.56 5.85
CA MET A 90 1.10 3.15 5.26
C MET A 90 -0.03 3.31 6.27
N ARG A 91 -0.35 2.26 7.02
CA ARG A 91 -1.39 2.34 8.07
C ARG A 91 -1.00 3.29 9.19
N ALA A 92 0.28 3.31 9.59
CA ALA A 92 0.77 4.24 10.60
C ALA A 92 0.67 5.71 10.15
N LEU A 93 1.00 6.00 8.89
CA LEU A 93 0.82 7.31 8.27
C LEU A 93 -0.66 7.73 8.26
N VAL A 94 -1.54 6.85 7.82
CA VAL A 94 -2.98 7.13 7.77
C VAL A 94 -3.54 7.38 9.16
N LEU A 95 -3.13 6.60 10.17
CA LEU A 95 -3.49 6.85 11.57
C LEU A 95 -2.94 8.18 12.09
N TYR A 96 -1.71 8.53 11.72
CA TYR A 96 -1.09 9.81 12.08
C TYR A 96 -1.89 11.00 11.54
N ILE A 97 -2.33 10.91 10.28
CA ILE A 97 -3.17 11.93 9.63
C ILE A 97 -4.56 11.97 10.27
N LYS A 98 -5.20 10.81 10.45
CA LYS A 98 -6.55 10.71 11.06
C LYS A 98 -6.64 11.39 12.43
N LYS A 99 -5.58 11.28 13.24
CA LYS A 99 -5.51 11.91 14.57
C LYS A 99 -5.46 13.45 14.51
N ARG A 100 -5.07 14.03 13.38
CA ARG A 100 -4.87 15.48 13.18
C ARG A 100 -5.86 16.11 12.20
N ASP A 101 -6.64 15.31 11.50
CA ASP A 101 -7.60 15.79 10.51
C ASP A 101 -8.74 16.58 11.19
N PRO A 102 -8.87 17.90 10.94
CA PRO A 102 -9.93 18.70 11.55
C PRO A 102 -11.33 18.18 11.25
N ARG A 103 -11.54 17.58 10.07
CA ARG A 103 -12.83 17.00 9.66
C ARG A 103 -13.24 15.83 10.55
N ILE A 104 -12.26 15.10 11.11
CA ILE A 104 -12.48 14.02 12.07
C ILE A 104 -12.69 14.57 13.49
N LEU A 105 -11.94 15.61 13.86
CA LEU A 105 -12.01 16.20 15.20
C LEU A 105 -13.34 16.92 15.45
N GLN A 106 -13.87 17.62 14.45
CA GLN A 106 -15.16 18.32 14.53
C GLN A 106 -16.36 17.38 14.75
N MET A 107 -16.24 16.09 14.40
CA MET A 107 -17.30 15.11 14.60
C MET A 107 -17.24 14.37 15.95
N LYS A 108 -16.11 14.49 16.66
CA LYS A 108 -15.94 13.88 17.98
C LYS A 108 -16.38 14.81 19.12
N GLN A 109 -16.79 16.02 18.80
CA GLN A 109 -17.48 16.96 19.70
C GLN A 109 -18.97 16.66 19.68
#